data_AF-A0A519U6S7-F1
#
_entry.id   AF-A0A519U6S7-F1
#
_cell.length_a   1.000
_cell.length_b   1.000
_cell.length_c   1.000
_cell.angle_alpha   90.00
_cell.angle_beta   90.00
_cell.angle_gamma   90.00
#
_symmetry.space_group_name_H-M   'P 1'
#
loop_
_entity.id
_entity.type
_entity.pdbx_description
1 polymer ?
#
loop_
_entity_poly.entity_id
_entity_poly.type
_entity_poly.pdbx_seq_one_letter_code
_entity_poly.pdbx_strand_id
1 'polypeptide(L)'
;MRRLRCGLGAAALGAAALLGACSGSHEPHRVPLAPDGHAQIASTTDVPALLGVSIDGLRQRLGAPQPLPASLQATETNALFGAASGKLDSVVAFRTGGLLLLANYDAHSRQVRDLLLLGHHEDSLMSRAHLRANADDYLVMPVFYADKSFRLLGLRIIAR
;
A
#
# COMPACT_ATOMS: atom_id res chain seq x y z
N MET A 1 32.12 16.33 -51.46
CA MET A 1 30.79 16.95 -51.38
C MET A 1 30.96 18.46 -51.17
N ARG A 2 30.28 19.27 -51.99
CA ARG A 2 30.40 20.74 -52.17
C ARG A 2 29.84 21.52 -50.96
N ARG A 3 30.59 22.42 -50.32
CA ARG A 3 30.66 23.91 -50.44
C ARG A 3 29.34 24.71 -50.31
N LEU A 4 29.30 25.50 -49.21
CA LEU A 4 29.04 26.96 -49.08
C LEU A 4 27.67 27.62 -49.42
N ARG A 5 27.17 28.34 -48.39
CA ARG A 5 26.59 29.71 -48.32
C ARG A 5 25.48 30.15 -49.30
N CYS A 6 24.36 30.60 -48.73
CA CYS A 6 23.59 31.85 -48.99
C CYS A 6 22.21 31.70 -48.32
N GLY A 7 21.52 32.71 -47.79
CA GLY A 7 21.71 34.15 -47.88
C GLY A 7 20.80 34.91 -46.90
N LEU A 8 21.11 36.20 -46.80
CA LEU A 8 20.43 37.27 -46.08
C LEU A 8 19.17 37.75 -46.84
N GLY A 9 18.16 38.23 -46.12
CA GLY A 9 17.08 39.10 -46.63
C GLY A 9 16.08 39.41 -45.50
N ALA A 10 16.14 40.57 -44.84
CA ALA A 10 15.68 41.91 -45.22
C ALA A 10 14.20 42.20 -44.83
N ALA A 11 14.08 42.93 -43.71
CA ALA A 11 13.16 44.01 -43.35
C ALA A 11 11.68 44.01 -43.79
N ALA A 12 10.78 44.28 -42.82
CA ALA A 12 9.62 45.15 -43.01
C ALA A 12 9.21 45.83 -41.69
N LEU A 13 9.05 47.15 -41.74
CA LEU A 13 8.50 48.05 -40.71
C LEU A 13 6.97 47.96 -40.62
N GLY A 14 6.41 48.25 -39.44
CA GLY A 14 5.01 48.67 -39.25
C GLY A 14 4.64 48.52 -37.76
N ALA A 15 4.63 49.59 -36.95
CA ALA A 15 3.66 50.69 -36.83
C ALA A 15 2.58 50.42 -35.75
N ALA A 16 2.35 51.45 -34.92
CA ALA A 16 1.22 51.64 -33.98
C ALA A 16 1.14 50.68 -32.78
N ALA A 17 0.69 51.05 -31.57
CA ALA A 17 0.34 52.31 -30.93
C ALA A 17 0.08 51.98 -29.43
N LEU A 18 0.08 53.04 -28.61
CA LEU A 18 -0.78 53.21 -27.43
C LEU A 18 -0.47 52.51 -26.08
N LEU A 19 -0.51 53.36 -25.05
CA LEU A 19 -0.82 53.14 -23.62
C LEU A 19 0.32 52.49 -22.82
N GLY A 20 0.93 53.17 -21.85
CA GLY A 20 0.30 53.74 -20.66
C GLY A 20 0.31 52.70 -19.55
N ALA A 21 1.35 52.67 -18.71
CA ALA A 21 1.34 52.09 -17.36
C ALA A 21 2.71 52.27 -16.70
N CYS A 22 2.85 53.35 -15.92
CA CYS A 22 3.84 53.42 -14.86
C CYS A 22 3.35 52.56 -13.68
N SER A 23 4.29 51.89 -13.00
CA SER A 23 4.13 51.21 -11.72
C SER A 23 3.59 49.77 -11.74
N GLY A 24 4.48 48.83 -12.07
CA GLY A 24 4.38 47.45 -11.60
C GLY A 24 5.32 47.28 -10.41
N SER A 25 4.75 47.24 -9.21
CA SER A 25 5.46 46.90 -7.97
C SER A 25 6.14 45.54 -8.16
N HIS A 26 7.45 45.48 -7.89
CA HIS A 26 8.20 44.24 -7.90
C HIS A 26 7.80 43.42 -6.67
N GLU A 27 6.77 42.59 -6.82
CA GLU A 27 6.46 41.58 -5.83
C GLU A 27 7.46 40.43 -5.99
N PRO A 28 8.24 40.07 -4.95
CA PRO A 28 9.14 38.95 -5.05
C PRO A 28 8.28 37.71 -5.30
N HIS A 29 8.50 37.06 -6.44
CA HIS A 29 8.02 35.69 -6.66
C HIS A 29 8.59 34.82 -5.54
N ARG A 30 7.83 34.68 -4.44
CA ARG A 30 7.89 33.49 -3.61
C ARG A 30 7.45 32.36 -4.53
N VAL A 31 8.43 31.66 -5.07
CA VAL A 31 8.26 30.28 -5.51
C VAL A 31 7.50 29.59 -4.39
N PRO A 32 6.29 29.06 -4.62
CA PRO A 32 5.69 28.18 -3.63
C PRO A 32 6.70 27.06 -3.44
N LEU A 33 7.29 26.96 -2.24
CA LEU A 33 7.89 25.69 -1.86
C LEU A 33 6.78 24.67 -2.10
N ALA A 34 7.05 23.70 -2.98
CA ALA A 34 6.18 22.55 -3.14
C ALA A 34 5.80 22.09 -1.73
N PRO A 35 4.51 21.93 -1.41
CA PRO A 35 4.15 21.43 -0.11
C PRO A 35 4.94 20.15 0.09
N ASP A 36 5.74 20.12 1.15
CA ASP A 36 6.43 18.91 1.59
C ASP A 36 5.43 17.78 1.45
N GLY A 37 5.76 16.85 0.55
CA GLY A 37 4.90 15.72 0.26
C GLY A 37 4.78 14.91 1.53
N HIS A 38 3.81 15.25 2.37
CA HIS A 38 3.31 14.37 3.41
C HIS A 38 2.91 13.11 2.66
N ALA A 39 3.76 12.08 2.77
CA ALA A 39 3.50 10.78 2.18
C ALA A 39 2.07 10.43 2.57
N GLN A 40 1.16 10.40 1.59
CA GLN A 40 -0.23 10.05 1.83
C GLN A 40 -0.20 8.62 2.36
N ILE A 41 -0.34 8.47 3.68
CA ILE A 41 -0.51 7.16 4.30
C ILE A 41 -1.86 6.71 3.80
N ALA A 42 -1.85 5.84 2.78
CA ALA A 42 -3.07 5.21 2.31
C ALA A 42 -3.78 4.64 3.53
N SER A 43 -5.04 5.06 3.74
CA SER A 43 -5.83 4.57 4.87
C SER A 43 -5.90 3.05 4.77
N THR A 44 -5.39 2.36 5.78
CA THR A 44 -5.60 0.91 5.89
C THR A 44 -7.09 0.66 6.08
N THR A 45 -7.59 -0.31 5.35
CA THR A 45 -8.90 -0.88 5.60
C THR A 45 -8.93 -1.40 7.04
N ASP A 46 -10.02 -1.10 7.75
CA ASP A 46 -10.31 -1.64 9.08
C ASP A 46 -10.29 -3.16 9.03
N VAL A 47 -9.25 -3.79 9.60
CA VAL A 47 -9.02 -5.24 9.47
C VAL A 47 -10.07 -6.06 10.22
N PRO A 48 -10.54 -5.68 11.42
CA PRO A 48 -11.70 -6.30 12.05
C PRO A 48 -12.91 -6.44 11.12
N ALA A 49 -13.21 -5.41 10.32
CA ALA A 49 -14.34 -5.45 9.38
C ALA A 49 -14.18 -6.46 8.23
N LEU A 50 -12.97 -6.99 8.02
CA LEU A 50 -12.66 -8.01 7.01
C LEU A 50 -12.81 -9.44 7.53
N LEU A 51 -12.91 -9.62 8.86
CA LEU A 51 -13.10 -10.93 9.47
C LEU A 51 -14.50 -11.47 9.14
N GLY A 52 -14.59 -12.78 8.91
CA GLY A 52 -15.84 -13.45 8.55
C GLY A 52 -16.36 -13.16 7.13
N VAL A 53 -15.63 -12.38 6.33
CA VAL A 53 -15.96 -12.12 4.93
C VAL A 53 -15.42 -13.25 4.04
N SER A 54 -16.13 -13.60 2.96
CA SER A 54 -15.62 -14.54 1.97
C SER A 54 -14.43 -13.98 1.19
N ILE A 55 -13.65 -14.84 0.55
CA ILE A 55 -12.52 -14.39 -0.27
C ILE A 55 -12.96 -13.50 -1.45
N ASP A 56 -14.18 -13.68 -1.96
CA ASP A 56 -14.75 -12.80 -2.99
C ASP A 56 -15.09 -11.43 -2.43
N GLY A 57 -15.64 -11.36 -1.20
CA GLY A 57 -15.86 -10.09 -0.52
C GLY A 57 -14.54 -9.36 -0.21
N LEU A 58 -13.48 -10.08 0.15
CA LEU A 58 -12.15 -9.49 0.28
C LEU A 58 -11.67 -8.89 -1.05
N ARG A 59 -11.83 -9.60 -2.17
CA ARG A 59 -11.46 -9.07 -3.50
C ARG A 59 -12.25 -7.82 -3.89
N GLN A 60 -13.53 -7.76 -3.53
CA GLN A 60 -14.35 -6.56 -3.77
C GLN A 60 -13.87 -5.36 -2.96
N ARG A 61 -13.45 -5.57 -1.70
CA ARG A 61 -13.03 -4.51 -0.79
C ARG A 61 -11.57 -4.07 -0.99
N LEU A 62 -10.69 -5.03 -1.26
CA LEU A 62 -9.23 -4.83 -1.31
C LEU A 62 -8.67 -4.83 -2.74
N GLY A 63 -9.49 -5.18 -3.72
CA GLY A 63 -9.08 -5.28 -5.12
C GLY A 63 -8.45 -6.64 -5.46
N ALA A 64 -7.70 -6.65 -6.56
CA ALA A 64 -7.09 -7.87 -7.06
C ALA A 64 -6.03 -8.43 -6.10
N PRO A 65 -5.95 -9.76 -5.94
CA PRO A 65 -4.85 -10.40 -5.25
C PRO A 65 -3.49 -10.03 -5.83
N GLN A 66 -2.48 -10.06 -4.97
CA GLN A 66 -1.08 -9.92 -5.35
C GLN A 66 -0.37 -11.28 -5.29
N PRO A 67 0.73 -11.46 -6.05
CA PRO A 67 1.62 -12.58 -5.86
C PRO A 67 2.14 -12.63 -4.42
N LEU A 68 2.23 -13.84 -3.85
CA LEU A 68 2.89 -14.02 -2.57
C LEU A 68 4.37 -13.63 -2.68
N PRO A 69 4.94 -12.87 -1.72
CA PRO A 69 6.36 -12.57 -1.73
C PRO A 69 7.21 -13.84 -1.70
N ALA A 70 8.32 -13.85 -2.43
CA ALA A 70 9.21 -15.01 -2.52
C ALA A 70 9.71 -15.50 -1.14
N SER A 71 9.95 -14.57 -0.20
CA SER A 71 10.34 -14.91 1.18
C SER A 71 9.30 -15.75 1.92
N LEU A 72 8.02 -15.60 1.57
CA LEU A 72 6.92 -16.36 2.15
C LEU A 72 6.58 -17.62 1.36
N GLN A 73 6.98 -17.70 0.09
CA GLN A 73 6.91 -18.94 -0.67
C GLN A 73 7.96 -19.95 -0.17
N ALA A 74 9.14 -19.46 0.23
CA ALA A 74 10.21 -20.27 0.81
C ALA A 74 9.93 -20.67 2.28
N THR A 75 9.12 -19.88 2.99
CA THR A 75 8.64 -20.22 4.33
C THR A 75 7.44 -21.14 4.17
N GLU A 76 7.36 -22.26 4.90
CA GLU A 76 6.14 -23.06 4.89
C GLU A 76 4.98 -22.21 5.40
N THR A 77 4.12 -21.74 4.48
CA THR A 77 2.99 -20.87 4.82
C THR A 77 2.06 -21.56 5.83
N ASN A 78 2.08 -22.89 5.86
CA ASN A 78 1.52 -23.76 6.90
C ASN A 78 1.93 -23.40 8.33
N ALA A 79 3.22 -23.19 8.55
CA ALA A 79 3.72 -22.83 9.86
C ALA A 79 3.25 -21.42 10.30
N LEU A 80 3.09 -20.49 9.36
CA LEU A 80 2.71 -19.10 9.65
C LEU A 80 1.28 -18.99 10.20
N PHE A 81 0.38 -19.86 9.74
CA PHE A 81 -0.98 -19.93 10.23
C PHE A 81 -1.16 -20.99 11.33
N GLY A 82 -0.08 -21.40 11.99
CA GLY A 82 -0.14 -22.29 13.16
C GLY A 82 -1.00 -23.52 12.92
N ALA A 83 -0.95 -24.07 11.71
CA ALA A 83 -1.69 -25.25 11.29
C ALA A 83 -1.12 -26.52 11.94
N ALA A 84 -1.13 -26.59 13.27
CA ALA A 84 -0.67 -27.76 14.03
C ALA A 84 -1.60 -28.99 13.82
N SER A 85 -2.80 -28.79 13.27
CA SER A 85 -3.75 -29.87 12.95
C SER A 85 -4.63 -29.63 11.71
N GLY A 86 -4.40 -28.58 10.93
CA GLY A 86 -5.36 -28.15 9.91
C GLY A 86 -4.70 -27.72 8.61
N LYS A 87 -4.84 -28.53 7.57
CA LYS A 87 -4.42 -28.25 6.19
C LYS A 87 -4.77 -26.81 5.80
N LEU A 88 -3.80 -26.02 5.36
CA LEU A 88 -4.14 -24.83 4.58
C LEU A 88 -4.74 -25.28 3.26
N ASP A 89 -5.93 -24.78 3.00
CA ASP A 89 -6.62 -25.07 1.75
C ASP A 89 -6.12 -24.12 0.67
N SER A 90 -6.10 -22.81 0.94
CA SER A 90 -5.59 -21.81 0.00
C SER A 90 -5.17 -20.53 0.70
N VAL A 91 -4.13 -19.88 0.15
CA VAL A 91 -3.62 -18.59 0.61
C VAL A 91 -3.58 -17.60 -0.53
N VAL A 92 -3.86 -16.35 -0.20
CA VAL A 92 -3.87 -15.24 -1.13
C VAL A 92 -3.44 -13.96 -0.44
N ALA A 93 -2.71 -13.11 -1.17
CA ALA A 93 -2.16 -11.88 -0.64
C ALA A 93 -2.89 -10.65 -1.18
N PHE A 94 -3.04 -9.63 -0.33
CA PHE A 94 -3.62 -8.33 -0.65
C PHE A 94 -2.78 -7.19 -0.08
N ARG A 95 -2.93 -6.00 -0.64
CA ARG A 95 -2.40 -4.77 -0.05
C ARG A 95 -3.54 -3.93 0.49
N THR A 96 -3.35 -3.40 1.69
CA THR A 96 -4.27 -2.43 2.27
C THR A 96 -3.50 -1.48 3.16
N GLY A 97 -3.69 -0.17 2.95
CA GLY A 97 -3.00 0.89 3.69
C GLY A 97 -1.50 0.73 3.85
N GLY A 98 -0.80 0.20 2.83
CA GLY A 98 0.63 -0.07 2.88
C GLY A 98 1.04 -1.29 3.73
N LEU A 99 0.09 -2.10 4.19
CA LEU A 99 0.30 -3.40 4.81
C LEU A 99 0.15 -4.52 3.78
N LEU A 100 0.86 -5.61 4.00
CA LEU A 100 0.63 -6.86 3.28
C LEU A 100 -0.23 -7.78 4.14
N LEU A 101 -1.40 -8.10 3.63
CA LEU A 101 -2.38 -8.98 4.27
C LEU A 101 -2.38 -10.31 3.53
N LEU A 102 -2.15 -11.40 4.24
CA LEU A 102 -2.42 -12.75 3.73
C LEU A 102 -3.76 -13.22 4.29
N ALA A 103 -4.58 -13.84 3.46
CA ALA A 103 -5.80 -14.50 3.88
C ALA A 103 -5.68 -16.01 3.64
N ASN A 104 -5.88 -16.80 4.68
CA ASN A 104 -6.13 -18.23 4.57
C ASN A 104 -7.63 -18.43 4.41
N TYR A 105 -8.03 -19.23 3.44
CA TYR A 105 -9.43 -19.49 3.20
C TYR A 105 -9.64 -20.93 2.74
N ASP A 106 -10.86 -21.40 2.93
CA ASP A 106 -11.32 -22.67 2.42
C ASP A 106 -11.67 -22.55 0.94
N ALA A 107 -11.04 -23.39 0.10
CA ALA A 107 -11.19 -23.26 -1.36
C ALA A 107 -12.61 -23.64 -1.83
N HIS A 108 -13.30 -24.50 -1.08
CA HIS A 108 -14.61 -25.04 -1.40
C HIS A 108 -15.73 -24.10 -0.95
N SER A 109 -15.70 -23.68 0.32
CA SER A 109 -16.71 -22.78 0.89
C SER A 109 -16.44 -21.30 0.64
N ARG A 110 -15.25 -20.96 0.15
CA ARG A 110 -14.79 -19.57 -0.10
C ARG A 110 -14.68 -18.73 1.18
N GLN A 111 -14.80 -19.32 2.36
CA GLN A 111 -14.77 -18.61 3.63
C GLN A 111 -13.34 -18.37 4.12
N VAL A 112 -13.05 -17.13 4.54
CA VAL A 112 -11.77 -16.77 5.17
C VAL A 112 -11.75 -17.30 6.59
N ARG A 113 -10.67 -18.00 6.93
CA ARG A 113 -10.48 -18.64 8.24
C ARG A 113 -9.68 -17.76 9.18
N ASP A 114 -8.60 -17.18 8.67
CA ASP A 114 -7.76 -16.25 9.40
C ASP A 114 -7.05 -15.28 8.44
N LEU A 115 -6.53 -14.23 9.05
CA LEU A 115 -5.79 -13.17 8.39
C LEU A 115 -4.40 -13.06 9.02
N LEU A 116 -3.39 -12.75 8.21
CA LEU A 116 -2.03 -12.50 8.68
C LEU A 116 -1.53 -11.18 8.09
N LEU A 117 -1.30 -10.20 8.96
CA LEU A 117 -0.67 -8.93 8.63
C LEU A 117 0.83 -9.06 8.79
N LEU A 118 1.58 -8.79 7.73
CA LEU A 118 3.04 -8.84 7.79
C LEU A 118 3.64 -7.50 8.20
N GLY A 119 4.63 -7.57 9.07
CA GLY A 119 5.41 -6.44 9.53
C GLY A 119 6.22 -6.79 10.77
N HIS A 120 7.19 -5.93 11.08
CA HIS A 120 8.20 -6.22 12.11
C HIS A 120 7.96 -5.50 13.43
N HIS A 121 6.92 -4.66 13.50
CA HIS A 121 6.60 -3.85 14.68
C HIS A 121 5.12 -4.04 15.03
N GLU A 122 4.86 -4.68 16.17
CA GLU A 122 3.51 -5.02 16.64
C GLU A 122 2.63 -3.78 16.79
N ASP A 123 3.08 -2.76 17.53
CA ASP A 123 2.30 -1.54 17.76
C ASP A 123 1.90 -0.82 16.48
N SER A 124 2.80 -0.80 15.49
CA SER A 124 2.53 -0.20 14.19
C SER A 124 1.47 -0.99 13.42
N LEU A 125 1.53 -2.32 13.46
CA LEU A 125 0.53 -3.18 12.85
C LEU A 125 -0.82 -3.03 13.54
N MET A 126 -0.85 -3.07 14.87
CA MET A 126 -2.06 -2.91 15.68
C MET A 126 -2.74 -1.57 15.37
N SER A 127 -1.99 -0.47 15.43
CA SER A 127 -2.49 0.88 15.17
C SER A 127 -2.99 1.04 13.73
N ARG A 128 -2.18 0.65 12.73
CA ARG A 128 -2.53 0.86 11.33
C ARG A 128 -3.68 -0.02 10.86
N ALA A 129 -3.88 -1.19 11.46
CA ALA A 129 -4.96 -2.11 11.13
C ALA A 129 -6.20 -1.94 12.01
N HIS A 130 -6.20 -0.94 12.90
CA HIS A 130 -7.26 -0.69 13.89
C HIS A 130 -7.58 -1.89 14.80
N LEU A 131 -6.55 -2.70 15.10
CA LEU A 131 -6.69 -3.86 15.97
C LEU A 131 -6.61 -3.47 17.45
N ARG A 132 -7.26 -4.27 18.29
CA ARG A 132 -7.23 -4.16 19.74
C ARG A 132 -6.84 -5.50 20.33
N ALA A 133 -5.94 -5.50 21.32
CA ALA A 133 -5.45 -6.74 21.94
C ALA A 133 -6.56 -7.51 22.68
N ASN A 134 -7.54 -6.79 23.24
CA ASN A 134 -8.63 -7.34 24.04
C ASN A 134 -9.98 -7.18 23.34
N ALA A 135 -10.05 -7.49 22.04
CA ALA A 135 -11.32 -7.53 21.33
C ALA A 135 -12.11 -8.81 21.65
N ASP A 136 -13.43 -8.69 21.69
CA ASP A 136 -14.32 -9.79 22.06
C ASP A 136 -14.62 -10.74 20.88
N ASP A 137 -14.45 -10.25 19.65
CA ASP A 137 -14.84 -10.90 18.39
C ASP A 137 -13.66 -11.54 17.64
N TYR A 138 -12.42 -11.28 18.08
CA TYR A 138 -11.24 -11.89 17.48
C TYR A 138 -10.11 -12.11 18.49
N LEU A 139 -9.11 -12.87 18.04
CA LEU A 139 -7.84 -13.09 18.72
C LEU A 139 -6.72 -12.55 17.84
N VAL A 140 -5.82 -11.76 18.42
CA VAL A 140 -4.56 -11.35 17.78
C VAL A 140 -3.42 -12.17 18.37
N MET A 141 -2.61 -12.77 17.51
CA MET A 141 -1.44 -13.55 17.90
C MET A 141 -0.20 -13.09 17.15
N PRO A 142 0.91 -12.80 17.85
CA PRO A 142 2.17 -12.52 17.17
C PRO A 142 2.70 -13.79 16.49
N VAL A 143 3.19 -13.62 15.26
CA VAL A 143 3.84 -14.68 14.48
C VAL A 143 5.31 -14.29 14.34
N PHE A 144 6.19 -15.20 14.73
CA PHE A 144 7.64 -15.01 14.69
C PHE A 144 8.27 -15.85 13.58
N TYR A 145 9.48 -15.46 13.16
CA TYR A 145 10.26 -16.28 12.25
C TYR A 145 10.68 -17.61 12.90
N ALA A 146 10.60 -18.71 12.14
CA ALA A 146 10.98 -20.04 12.63
C ALA A 146 12.48 -20.13 13.01
N ASP A 147 13.36 -19.45 12.26
CA ASP A 147 14.80 -19.39 12.53
C ASP A 147 15.17 -18.36 13.62
N LYS A 148 14.26 -17.44 13.95
CA LYS A 148 14.49 -16.30 14.85
C LYS A 148 13.23 -16.00 15.67
N SER A 149 13.03 -16.75 16.75
CA SER A 149 11.85 -16.66 17.64
C SER A 149 11.63 -15.30 18.31
N PHE A 150 12.63 -14.41 18.32
CA PHE A 150 12.53 -13.06 18.84
C PHE A 150 12.21 -12.00 17.77
N ARG A 151 12.15 -12.39 16.48
CA ARG A 151 11.84 -11.47 15.39
C ARG A 151 10.39 -11.64 14.94
N LEU A 152 9.62 -10.57 15.09
CA LEU A 152 8.24 -10.53 14.62
C LEU A 152 8.21 -10.59 13.08
N LEU A 153 7.43 -11.52 12.56
CA LEU A 153 7.08 -11.65 11.15
C LEU A 153 5.76 -10.92 10.87
N GLY A 154 4.81 -10.98 11.79
CA GLY A 154 3.51 -10.35 11.63
C GLY A 154 2.53 -10.64 12.76
N LEU A 155 1.28 -10.25 12.56
CA LEU A 155 0.16 -10.52 13.46
C LEU A 155 -0.88 -11.37 12.74
N ARG A 156 -1.21 -12.52 13.33
CA ARG A 156 -2.33 -13.36 12.90
C ARG A 156 -3.59 -12.94 13.64
N ILE A 157 -4.69 -12.83 12.91
CA ILE A 157 -6.00 -12.44 13.42
C ILE A 157 -6.97 -13.56 13.10
N ILE A 158 -7.65 -14.08 14.12
CA ILE A 158 -8.59 -15.19 14.03
C ILE A 158 -9.93 -14.73 14.59
N ALA A 159 -11.01 -14.91 13.83
CA ALA A 159 -12.36 -14.67 14.33
C ALA A 159 -12.71 -15.69 15.43
N ARG A 160 -13.45 -15.26 16.45
CA ARG A 160 -13.93 -16.14 17.53
C ARG A 160 -15.25 -16.83 17.17
#